data_AF-A1C8R4-F1
#
_entry.id   AF-A1C8R4-F1
#
_cell.length_a   1.000
_cell.length_b   1.000
_cell.length_c   1.000
_cell.angle_alpha   90.00
_cell.angle_beta   90.00
_cell.angle_gamma   90.00
#
_symmetry.space_group_name_H-M   'P 1'
#
loop_
_entity.id
_entity.type
_entity.pdbx_description
1 polymer ?
#
loop_
_entity_poly.entity_id
_entity_poly.type
_entity_poly.pdbx_seq_one_letter_code
_entity_poly.pdbx_strand_id
1 'polypeptide(L)'
;MDKQITKSQDSCLAYLDEQISSADENTLNLKLAVLLRSFLTTEDGKITEEIACQIDAYEVDTKTSSDPLAQYDVRTELGEYISILYQLIFTVAQLIPYNDTRQDRIVQLLKDSKASENESDFAELMAETWNECYRDEHELGVDSPELQERCEVWVNFSAFLSRCVKAGLNEYPGGFKYPGLGIHDALDSHGPSTIVWDSRVIVAAQYLVMNGSRIREELFKENEKKGNCKLIGEELWHRWTKRFMEISDQAQHTPEISSAVNEAYNIMKGLDTLVSDAVEEEKVDLSTDDRAQLDEEERVKEVNNEVH
;
A
#
# COMPACT_ATOMS: atom_id res chain seq x y z
N MET A 1 -8.92 39.72 18.32
CA MET A 1 -8.81 40.04 16.88
C MET A 1 -8.05 38.91 16.26
N ASP A 2 -8.79 38.08 15.56
CA ASP A 2 -8.39 36.76 15.07
C ASP A 2 -7.26 36.86 14.06
N LYS A 3 -6.20 36.09 14.30
CA LYS A 3 -5.25 35.74 13.23
C LYS A 3 -5.98 34.80 12.29
N GLN A 4 -6.37 35.32 11.13
CA GLN A 4 -6.65 34.49 9.97
C GLN A 4 -5.39 33.66 9.67
N ILE A 5 -5.46 32.36 9.94
CA ILE A 5 -4.56 31.36 9.38
C ILE A 5 -4.94 31.29 7.90
N THR A 6 -4.16 31.96 7.06
CA THR A 6 -4.28 31.88 5.62
C THR A 6 -4.03 30.44 5.17
N LYS A 7 -5.03 29.88 4.46
CA LYS A 7 -5.01 28.62 3.69
C LYS A 7 -3.60 28.08 3.42
N SER A 8 -3.34 26.88 3.95
CA SER A 8 -2.19 26.05 3.56
C SER A 8 -2.14 25.96 2.04
N GLN A 9 -1.05 26.44 1.46
CA GLN A 9 -0.72 26.25 0.05
C GLN A 9 -0.52 24.74 -0.15
N ASP A 10 -1.02 24.18 -1.26
CA ASP A 10 -0.89 22.76 -1.57
C ASP A 10 0.60 22.39 -1.69
N SER A 11 1.17 21.75 -0.66
CA SER A 11 2.61 21.53 -0.52
C SER A 11 3.21 20.76 -1.69
N CYS A 12 2.48 19.78 -2.24
CA CYS A 12 2.98 19.02 -3.38
C CYS A 12 3.04 19.87 -4.65
N LEU A 13 2.06 20.77 -4.87
CA LEU A 13 2.08 21.70 -6.00
C LEU A 13 3.13 22.79 -5.82
N ALA A 14 3.33 23.28 -4.59
CA ALA A 14 4.37 24.24 -4.27
C ALA A 14 5.77 23.68 -4.56
N TYR A 15 6.02 22.43 -4.17
CA TYR A 15 7.25 21.71 -4.50
C TYR A 15 7.45 21.60 -6.02
N LEU A 16 6.43 21.21 -6.77
CA LEU A 16 6.52 21.13 -8.24
C LEU A 16 6.75 22.50 -8.89
N ASP A 17 6.09 23.55 -8.39
CA ASP A 17 6.30 24.93 -8.85
C ASP A 17 7.75 25.39 -8.62
N GLU A 18 8.36 25.00 -7.49
CA GLU A 18 9.76 25.27 -7.19
C GLU A 18 10.71 24.49 -8.11
N GLN A 19 10.46 23.20 -8.34
CA GLN A 19 11.24 22.39 -9.30
C GLN A 19 11.19 23.00 -10.70
N ILE A 20 10.01 23.45 -11.14
CA ILE A 20 9.83 24.10 -12.45
C ILE A 20 10.57 25.44 -12.53
N SER A 21 10.53 26.23 -11.45
CA SER A 21 11.12 27.57 -11.43
C SER A 21 12.65 27.56 -11.31
N SER A 22 13.21 26.51 -10.71
CA SER A 22 14.66 26.39 -10.43
C SER A 22 15.43 25.57 -11.47
N ALA A 23 14.75 24.80 -12.33
CA ALA A 23 15.38 23.93 -13.30
C ALA A 23 15.89 24.69 -14.54
N ASP A 24 17.05 24.27 -15.06
CA ASP A 24 17.57 24.78 -16.33
C ASP A 24 16.62 24.42 -17.49
N GLU A 25 16.54 25.32 -18.47
CA GLU A 25 15.72 25.13 -19.67
C GLU A 25 16.10 23.82 -20.38
N ASN A 26 15.09 22.98 -20.66
CA ASN A 26 15.20 21.67 -21.32
C ASN A 26 15.76 20.51 -20.48
N THR A 27 15.92 20.67 -19.16
CA THR A 27 16.24 19.52 -18.30
C THR A 27 15.10 18.51 -18.27
N LEU A 28 15.45 17.24 -18.07
CA LEU A 28 14.48 16.17 -17.94
C LEU A 28 13.57 16.38 -16.71
N ASN A 29 14.17 16.81 -15.59
CA ASN A 29 13.44 17.10 -14.36
C ASN A 29 12.35 18.16 -14.58
N LEU A 30 12.65 19.24 -15.33
CA LEU A 30 11.65 20.25 -15.69
C LEU A 30 10.47 19.65 -16.45
N LYS A 31 10.73 18.82 -17.47
CA LYS A 31 9.67 18.19 -18.28
C LYS A 31 8.77 17.30 -17.42
N LEU A 32 9.37 16.46 -16.57
CA LEU A 32 8.63 15.56 -15.68
C LEU A 32 7.84 16.34 -14.62
N ALA A 33 8.41 17.39 -14.03
CA ALA A 33 7.73 18.24 -13.06
C ALA A 33 6.52 18.97 -13.68
N VAL A 34 6.65 19.50 -14.89
CA VAL A 34 5.52 20.09 -15.64
C VAL A 34 4.42 19.06 -15.90
N LEU A 35 4.79 17.86 -16.35
CA LEU A 35 3.83 16.77 -16.61
C LEU A 35 3.08 16.37 -15.34
N LEU A 36 3.80 16.07 -14.25
CA LEU A 36 3.18 15.68 -12.97
C LEU A 36 2.31 16.79 -12.40
N ARG A 37 2.75 18.05 -12.49
CA ARG A 37 1.93 19.18 -12.04
C ARG A 37 0.63 19.31 -12.84
N SER A 38 0.70 19.18 -14.16
CA SER A 38 -0.48 19.19 -15.02
C SER A 38 -1.42 18.02 -14.70
N PHE A 39 -0.84 16.84 -14.49
CA PHE A 39 -1.58 15.64 -14.10
C PHE A 39 -2.34 15.86 -12.78
N LEU A 40 -1.66 16.29 -11.72
CA LEU A 40 -2.27 16.45 -10.39
C LEU A 40 -3.33 17.55 -10.31
N THR A 41 -3.28 18.54 -11.20
CA THR A 41 -4.23 19.66 -11.22
C THR A 41 -5.46 19.41 -12.08
N THR A 42 -5.47 18.37 -12.91
CA THR A 42 -6.62 18.07 -13.77
C THR A 42 -7.48 16.97 -13.18
N GLU A 43 -8.81 17.04 -13.30
CA GLU A 43 -9.74 16.05 -12.74
C GLU A 43 -10.16 14.94 -13.73
N ASP A 44 -9.68 14.97 -14.98
CA ASP A 44 -10.11 14.04 -16.03
C ASP A 44 -9.26 12.75 -16.05
N GLY A 45 -9.92 11.59 -15.93
CA GLY A 45 -9.28 10.28 -15.98
C GLY A 45 -8.61 9.95 -17.30
N LYS A 46 -9.06 10.52 -18.43
CA LYS A 46 -8.42 10.34 -19.75
C LYS A 46 -6.99 10.87 -19.81
N ILE A 47 -6.66 11.81 -18.94
CA ILE A 47 -5.31 12.40 -18.86
C ILE A 47 -4.31 11.39 -18.31
N THR A 48 -4.73 10.38 -17.54
CA THR A 48 -3.81 9.38 -16.98
C THR A 48 -3.13 8.59 -18.10
N GLU A 49 -3.90 8.04 -19.05
CA GLU A 49 -3.37 7.30 -20.20
C GLU A 49 -2.51 8.19 -21.11
N GLU A 50 -2.93 9.44 -21.34
CA GLU A 50 -2.18 10.39 -22.17
C GLU A 50 -0.83 10.77 -21.54
N ILE A 51 -0.79 10.94 -20.21
CA ILE A 51 0.45 11.25 -19.48
C ILE A 51 1.34 10.01 -19.38
N ALA A 52 0.78 8.82 -19.15
CA ALA A 52 1.51 7.55 -19.20
C ALA A 52 2.16 7.36 -20.58
N CYS A 53 1.42 7.60 -21.66
CA CYS A 53 1.97 7.56 -23.02
C CYS A 53 3.11 8.57 -23.23
N GLN A 54 3.02 9.76 -22.63
CA GLN A 54 4.09 10.77 -22.72
C GLN A 54 5.35 10.37 -21.94
N ILE A 55 5.17 9.71 -20.80
CA ILE A 55 6.27 9.11 -20.03
C ILE A 55 6.93 8.00 -20.87
N ASP A 56 6.13 7.09 -21.43
CA ASP A 56 6.60 5.95 -22.21
C ASP A 56 7.22 6.36 -23.55
N ALA A 57 6.78 7.48 -24.16
CA ALA A 57 7.33 7.96 -25.41
C ALA A 57 8.83 8.27 -25.31
N TYR A 58 9.29 8.75 -24.14
CA TYR A 58 10.71 9.00 -23.89
C TYR A 58 11.55 7.70 -23.93
N GLU A 59 10.99 6.60 -23.44
CA GLU A 59 11.62 5.28 -23.49
C GLU A 59 11.71 4.73 -24.93
N VAL A 60 10.70 5.00 -25.76
CA VAL A 60 10.70 4.56 -27.17
C VAL A 60 11.71 5.35 -28.00
N ASP A 61 11.78 6.67 -27.81
CA ASP A 61 12.69 7.53 -28.56
C ASP A 61 14.16 7.21 -28.27
N THR A 62 14.48 6.80 -27.05
CA THR A 62 15.85 6.41 -26.65
C THR A 62 16.25 5.04 -27.20
N LYS A 63 15.35 4.04 -27.24
CA LYS A 63 15.64 2.66 -27.68
C LYS A 63 15.89 2.46 -29.18
N THR A 64 15.66 3.44 -30.05
CA THR A 64 15.71 3.27 -31.52
C THR A 64 17.10 3.41 -32.16
N SER A 65 18.17 3.62 -31.38
CA SER A 65 19.52 3.70 -31.92
C SER A 65 20.05 2.34 -32.42
N SER A 66 20.44 2.29 -33.69
CA SER A 66 20.95 1.07 -34.35
C SER A 66 22.43 0.77 -34.06
N ASP A 67 23.15 1.66 -33.37
CA ASP A 67 24.57 1.52 -33.04
C ASP A 67 24.76 0.84 -31.68
N PRO A 68 25.46 -0.32 -31.59
CA PRO A 68 25.71 -1.03 -30.34
C PRO A 68 26.43 -0.23 -29.25
N LEU A 69 27.28 0.75 -29.60
CA LEU A 69 27.92 1.62 -28.60
C LEU A 69 26.95 2.69 -28.11
N ALA A 70 26.13 3.25 -29.00
CA ALA A 70 25.06 4.16 -28.61
C ALA A 70 23.97 3.45 -27.77
N GLN A 71 23.79 2.13 -27.92
CA GLN A 71 22.88 1.35 -27.08
C GLN A 71 23.31 1.27 -25.61
N TYR A 72 24.61 1.40 -25.29
CA TYR A 72 25.09 1.43 -23.91
C TYR A 72 24.76 2.79 -23.24
N ASP A 73 25.01 3.89 -23.95
CA ASP A 73 24.67 5.23 -23.48
C ASP A 73 23.15 5.39 -23.32
N VAL A 74 22.37 4.88 -24.28
CA VAL A 74 20.88 4.85 -24.23
C VAL A 74 20.34 4.10 -23.01
N ARG A 75 20.94 2.95 -22.63
CA ARG A 75 20.52 2.21 -21.43
C ARG A 75 20.78 2.99 -20.15
N THR A 76 21.89 3.71 -20.11
CA THR A 76 22.25 4.56 -18.97
C THR A 76 21.29 5.73 -18.85
N GLU A 77 21.01 6.41 -19.96
CA GLU A 77 20.04 7.53 -20.02
C GLU A 77 18.60 7.10 -19.65
N LEU A 78 18.18 5.89 -20.05
CA LEU A 78 16.87 5.35 -19.68
C LEU A 78 16.80 5.01 -18.17
N GLY A 79 17.88 4.45 -17.62
CA GLY A 79 17.97 4.20 -16.17
C GLY A 79 17.91 5.50 -15.36
N GLU A 80 18.65 6.53 -15.79
CA GLU A 80 18.59 7.87 -15.19
C GLU A 80 17.19 8.48 -15.29
N TYR A 81 16.51 8.31 -16.43
CA TYR A 81 15.14 8.77 -16.63
C TYR A 81 14.17 8.15 -15.62
N ILE A 82 14.16 6.83 -15.51
CA ILE A 82 13.28 6.09 -14.62
C ILE A 82 13.57 6.46 -13.16
N SER A 83 14.85 6.59 -12.80
CA SER A 83 15.26 6.99 -11.45
C SER A 83 14.76 8.40 -11.08
N ILE A 84 14.93 9.39 -11.97
CA ILE A 84 14.42 10.76 -11.75
C ILE A 84 12.90 10.77 -11.63
N LEU A 85 12.20 10.02 -12.50
CA LEU A 85 10.73 9.91 -12.45
C LEU A 85 10.27 9.36 -11.09
N TYR A 86 10.86 8.27 -10.61
CA TYR A 86 10.50 7.66 -9.33
C TYR A 86 10.83 8.57 -8.15
N GLN A 87 12.00 9.20 -8.13
CA GLN A 87 12.36 10.17 -7.09
C GLN A 87 11.34 11.31 -7.01
N LEU A 88 10.91 11.84 -8.15
CA LEU A 88 9.93 12.92 -8.22
C LEU A 88 8.56 12.45 -7.73
N ILE A 89 8.10 11.28 -8.18
CA ILE A 89 6.84 10.68 -7.74
C ILE A 89 6.84 10.41 -6.24
N PHE A 90 7.93 9.84 -5.70
CA PHE A 90 8.04 9.53 -4.29
C PHE A 90 8.08 10.78 -3.42
N THR A 91 8.78 11.82 -3.84
CA THR A 91 8.78 13.12 -3.15
C THR A 91 7.39 13.74 -3.16
N VAL A 92 6.68 13.71 -4.29
CA VAL A 92 5.29 14.17 -4.38
C VAL A 92 4.38 13.35 -3.46
N ALA A 93 4.54 12.03 -3.41
CA ALA A 93 3.73 11.16 -2.56
C ALA A 93 3.93 11.43 -1.05
N GLN A 94 5.13 11.83 -0.63
CA GLN A 94 5.40 12.26 0.75
C GLN A 94 4.64 13.55 1.14
N LEU A 95 4.37 14.42 0.16
CA LEU A 95 3.73 15.72 0.35
C LEU A 95 2.19 15.68 0.20
N ILE A 96 1.65 14.61 -0.39
CA ILE A 96 0.21 14.42 -0.54
C ILE A 96 -0.33 13.72 0.72
N PRO A 97 -1.34 14.29 1.42
CA PRO A 97 -1.93 13.65 2.58
C PRO A 97 -2.36 12.21 2.31
N TYR A 98 -2.15 11.32 3.28
CA TYR A 98 -2.37 9.88 3.14
C TYR A 98 -3.80 9.49 2.71
N ASN A 99 -4.79 10.34 3.00
CA ASN A 99 -6.21 10.15 2.70
C ASN A 99 -6.67 10.86 1.41
N ASP A 100 -5.74 11.50 0.70
CA ASP A 100 -6.03 12.23 -0.54
C ASP A 100 -6.05 11.30 -1.76
N THR A 101 -7.11 11.39 -2.56
CA THR A 101 -7.32 10.60 -3.78
C THR A 101 -6.25 10.80 -4.86
N ARG A 102 -5.46 11.87 -4.80
CA ARG A 102 -4.33 12.09 -5.71
C ARG A 102 -3.27 10.99 -5.58
N GLN A 103 -3.13 10.36 -4.41
CA GLN A 103 -2.27 9.19 -4.28
C GLN A 103 -2.74 8.04 -5.17
N ASP A 104 -4.04 7.76 -5.22
CA ASP A 104 -4.60 6.70 -6.09
C ASP A 104 -4.36 7.00 -7.58
N ARG A 105 -4.42 8.29 -7.95
CA ARG A 105 -4.15 8.73 -9.33
C ARG A 105 -2.69 8.49 -9.72
N ILE A 106 -1.75 8.81 -8.83
CA ILE A 106 -0.32 8.55 -9.08
C ILE A 106 -0.08 7.04 -9.22
N VAL A 107 -0.70 6.22 -8.39
CA VAL A 107 -0.59 4.75 -8.48
C VAL A 107 -1.14 4.24 -9.82
N GLN A 108 -2.27 4.79 -10.27
CA GLN A 108 -2.83 4.45 -11.58
C GLN A 108 -1.90 4.89 -12.73
N LEU A 109 -1.30 6.09 -12.65
CA LEU A 109 -0.31 6.55 -13.63
C LEU A 109 0.89 5.60 -13.72
N LEU A 110 1.41 5.15 -12.57
CA LEU A 110 2.51 4.19 -12.52
C LEU A 110 2.11 2.86 -13.16
N LYS A 111 0.90 2.38 -12.90
CA LYS A 111 0.38 1.13 -13.45
C LYS A 111 0.15 1.17 -14.96
N ASP A 112 -0.25 2.32 -15.49
CA ASP A 112 -0.51 2.52 -16.91
C ASP A 112 0.76 2.83 -17.71
N SER A 113 1.86 3.18 -17.03
CA SER A 113 3.16 3.43 -17.66
C SER A 113 4.02 2.16 -17.72
N LYS A 114 4.79 2.02 -18.80
CA LYS A 114 5.82 0.98 -18.92
C LYS A 114 6.99 1.15 -17.96
N ALA A 115 7.14 2.32 -17.34
CA ALA A 115 8.15 2.52 -16.30
C ALA A 115 8.06 1.43 -15.22
N SER A 116 6.84 1.00 -14.86
CA SER A 116 6.62 -0.04 -13.86
C SER A 116 7.15 -1.43 -14.24
N GLU A 117 7.46 -1.68 -15.52
CA GLU A 117 8.13 -2.93 -15.94
C GLU A 117 9.54 -3.05 -15.34
N ASN A 118 10.14 -1.93 -14.91
CA ASN A 118 11.41 -1.91 -14.20
C ASN A 118 11.20 -2.08 -12.68
N GLU A 119 10.65 -3.23 -12.29
CA GLU A 119 10.24 -3.56 -10.92
C GLU A 119 11.41 -3.50 -9.91
N SER A 120 12.63 -3.84 -10.34
CA SER A 120 13.81 -3.87 -9.46
C SER A 120 14.19 -2.48 -8.99
N ASP A 121 14.35 -1.52 -9.92
CA ASP A 121 14.73 -0.15 -9.59
C ASP A 121 13.63 0.54 -8.78
N PHE A 122 12.36 0.27 -9.11
CA PHE A 122 11.22 0.76 -8.35
C PHE A 122 11.23 0.26 -6.90
N ALA A 123 11.46 -1.04 -6.70
CA ALA A 123 11.48 -1.66 -5.38
C ALA A 123 12.66 -1.17 -4.52
N GLU A 124 13.85 -1.02 -5.13
CA GLU A 124 15.06 -0.53 -4.45
C GLU A 124 14.90 0.92 -3.99
N LEU A 125 14.56 1.83 -4.92
CA LEU A 125 14.33 3.25 -4.59
C LEU A 125 13.20 3.41 -3.57
N MET A 126 12.14 2.61 -3.67
CA MET A 126 11.04 2.62 -2.71
C MET A 126 11.53 2.25 -1.31
N ALA A 127 12.34 1.20 -1.18
CA ALA A 127 12.88 0.75 0.10
C ALA A 127 13.84 1.78 0.70
N GLU A 128 14.71 2.39 -0.12
CA GLU A 128 15.61 3.47 0.30
C GLU A 128 14.82 4.69 0.81
N THR A 129 13.88 5.19 0.01
CA THR A 129 13.03 6.33 0.37
C THR A 129 12.28 6.07 1.69
N TRP A 130 11.75 4.87 1.87
CA TRP A 130 11.05 4.52 3.10
C TRP A 130 11.97 4.55 4.32
N ASN A 131 13.18 3.98 4.20
CA ASN A 131 14.16 3.99 5.28
C ASN A 131 14.59 5.41 5.66
N GLU A 132 14.63 6.34 4.70
CA GLU A 132 14.91 7.75 4.95
C GLU A 132 13.79 8.41 5.75
N CYS A 133 12.53 8.16 5.41
CA CYS A 133 11.37 8.65 6.17
C CYS A 133 11.34 8.07 7.60
N TYR A 134 11.76 6.82 7.79
CA TYR A 134 11.65 6.07 9.05
C TYR A 134 12.77 6.33 10.08
N ARG A 135 13.81 7.14 9.79
CA ARG A 135 15.01 7.23 10.66
C ARG A 135 14.78 7.64 12.13
N ASP A 136 15.57 7.02 13.00
CA ASP A 136 15.56 6.99 14.48
C ASP A 136 14.95 8.20 15.23
N GLU A 137 13.94 7.86 16.03
CA GLU A 137 13.22 8.70 17.00
C GLU A 137 14.12 9.28 18.11
N HIS A 138 15.32 8.74 18.26
CA HIS A 138 16.23 9.07 19.35
C HIS A 138 16.97 10.41 19.17
N GLU A 139 16.92 11.01 17.97
CA GLU A 139 17.64 12.25 17.65
C GLU A 139 16.81 13.52 17.84
N LEU A 140 15.47 13.42 17.86
CA LEU A 140 14.57 14.56 17.95
C LEU A 140 13.94 14.67 19.34
N GLY A 141 13.74 15.90 19.81
CA GLY A 141 13.04 16.15 21.06
C GLY A 141 11.60 15.63 21.02
N VAL A 142 11.09 15.21 22.18
CA VAL A 142 9.68 14.78 22.32
C VAL A 142 8.77 15.92 21.85
N ASP A 143 7.87 15.60 20.91
CA ASP A 143 6.84 16.48 20.36
C ASP A 143 7.33 17.79 19.72
N SER A 144 8.47 17.75 19.01
CA SER A 144 8.93 18.89 18.21
C SER A 144 8.13 19.05 16.90
N PRO A 145 7.99 20.27 16.34
CA PRO A 145 7.38 20.47 15.03
C PRO A 145 8.07 19.67 13.91
N GLU A 146 9.38 19.51 13.99
CA GLU A 146 10.17 18.71 13.04
C GLU A 146 9.84 17.21 13.14
N LEU A 147 9.57 16.70 14.35
CA LEU A 147 9.12 15.33 14.54
C LEU A 147 7.71 15.11 13.95
N GLN A 148 6.82 16.09 14.12
CA GLN A 148 5.47 16.07 13.54
C GLN A 148 5.54 16.01 12.01
N GLU A 149 6.31 16.91 11.37
CA GLU A 149 6.48 16.94 9.91
C GLU A 149 7.04 15.62 9.37
N ARG A 150 8.05 15.04 10.05
CA ARG A 150 8.62 13.75 9.65
C ARG A 150 7.62 12.61 9.78
N CYS A 151 6.82 12.61 10.84
CA CYS A 151 5.77 11.62 11.03
C CYS A 151 4.69 11.73 9.94
N GLU A 152 4.30 12.95 9.56
CA GLU A 152 3.36 13.19 8.46
C GLU A 152 3.91 12.68 7.12
N VAL A 153 5.17 13.01 6.79
CA VAL A 153 5.87 12.51 5.60
C VAL A 153 5.88 10.98 5.57
N TRP A 154 6.19 10.35 6.70
CA TRP A 154 6.24 8.90 6.81
C TRP A 154 4.86 8.24 6.65
N VAL A 155 3.81 8.82 7.26
CA VAL A 155 2.42 8.36 7.11
C VAL A 155 1.95 8.49 5.67
N ASN A 156 2.18 9.64 5.03
CA ASN A 156 1.81 9.90 3.64
C ASN A 156 2.47 8.92 2.68
N PHE A 157 3.79 8.75 2.79
CA PHE A 157 4.52 7.82 1.96
C PHE A 157 4.08 6.38 2.22
N SER A 158 3.80 6.02 3.46
CA SER A 158 3.35 4.67 3.82
C SER A 158 1.99 4.29 3.30
N ALA A 159 1.06 5.23 3.25
CA ALA A 159 -0.21 4.98 2.59
C ALA A 159 -0.04 4.86 1.07
N PHE A 160 0.86 5.65 0.46
CA PHE A 160 1.17 5.53 -0.97
C PHE A 160 1.73 4.14 -1.30
N LEU A 161 2.68 3.63 -0.50
CA LEU A 161 3.23 2.29 -0.70
C LEU A 161 2.19 1.19 -0.52
N SER A 162 1.28 1.36 0.44
CA SER A 162 0.14 0.44 0.62
C SER A 162 -0.73 0.34 -0.63
N ARG A 163 -0.95 1.47 -1.31
CA ARG A 163 -1.73 1.53 -2.57
C ARG A 163 -0.97 0.93 -3.74
N CYS A 164 0.34 1.15 -3.85
CA CYS A 164 1.19 0.49 -4.84
C CYS A 164 1.07 -1.03 -4.73
N VAL A 165 1.24 -1.59 -3.54
CA VAL A 165 1.11 -3.04 -3.30
C VAL A 165 -0.27 -3.56 -3.68
N LYS A 166 -1.33 -2.83 -3.30
CA LYS A 166 -2.72 -3.17 -3.67
C LYS A 166 -2.93 -3.18 -5.18
N ALA A 167 -2.24 -2.29 -5.91
CA ALA A 167 -2.32 -2.19 -7.36
C ALA A 167 -1.49 -3.26 -8.09
N GLY A 168 -0.71 -4.08 -7.38
CA GLY A 168 0.22 -5.05 -7.95
C GLY A 168 1.58 -4.45 -8.31
N LEU A 169 1.86 -3.21 -7.89
CA LEU A 169 3.17 -2.59 -8.04
C LEU A 169 4.03 -3.02 -6.85
N ASN A 170 5.22 -3.56 -7.12
CA ASN A 170 6.16 -4.07 -6.10
C ASN A 170 5.64 -5.32 -5.35
N GLU A 171 5.43 -6.42 -6.08
CA GLU A 171 5.08 -7.74 -5.50
C GLU A 171 6.27 -8.45 -4.81
N TYR A 172 7.25 -7.70 -4.30
CA TYR A 172 8.55 -8.25 -3.89
C TYR A 172 8.40 -9.51 -2.98
N PRO A 173 8.99 -10.65 -3.36
CA PRO A 173 8.81 -11.94 -2.69
C PRO A 173 9.58 -12.08 -1.36
N GLY A 174 10.16 -10.99 -0.86
CA GLY A 174 11.09 -10.95 0.28
C GLY A 174 10.48 -10.62 1.64
N GLY A 175 9.15 -10.62 1.76
CA GLY A 175 8.46 -10.55 3.04
C GLY A 175 8.28 -9.14 3.59
N PHE A 176 7.02 -8.81 3.87
CA PHE A 176 6.48 -8.06 5.01
C PHE A 176 7.29 -6.92 5.67
N LYS A 177 8.28 -6.26 5.05
CA LYS A 177 8.95 -5.12 5.70
C LYS A 177 7.93 -4.07 6.19
N TYR A 178 6.86 -3.88 5.43
CA TYR A 178 5.74 -3.00 5.75
C TYR A 178 4.77 -3.54 6.83
N PRO A 179 4.04 -4.66 6.59
CA PRO A 179 3.06 -5.21 7.54
C PRO A 179 3.69 -5.94 8.74
N GLY A 180 4.90 -6.45 8.62
CA GLY A 180 5.60 -7.10 9.71
C GLY A 180 6.04 -6.08 10.75
N LEU A 181 6.94 -5.17 10.40
CA LEU A 181 7.49 -4.24 11.38
C LEU A 181 6.46 -3.19 11.82
N GLY A 182 5.75 -2.54 10.90
CA GLY A 182 4.85 -1.44 11.23
C GLY A 182 3.62 -1.84 12.04
N ILE A 183 2.98 -2.98 11.72
CA ILE A 183 1.80 -3.45 12.46
C ILE A 183 2.21 -3.98 13.84
N HIS A 184 3.29 -4.74 13.94
CA HIS A 184 3.80 -5.19 15.24
C HIS A 184 4.20 -3.99 16.12
N ASP A 185 4.94 -3.03 15.57
CA ASP A 185 5.38 -1.84 16.32
C ASP A 185 4.22 -0.94 16.76
N ALA A 186 3.13 -0.88 15.99
CA ALA A 186 1.94 -0.12 16.36
C ALA A 186 1.08 -0.84 17.42
N LEU A 187 0.90 -2.16 17.29
CA LEU A 187 -0.12 -2.89 18.04
C LEU A 187 0.43 -3.67 19.24
N ASP A 188 1.66 -4.19 19.14
CA ASP A 188 2.29 -4.95 20.23
C ASP A 188 3.06 -4.04 21.21
N SER A 189 3.34 -2.80 20.85
CA SER A 189 3.96 -1.84 21.76
C SER A 189 2.96 -1.29 22.78
N HIS A 190 3.40 -1.17 24.03
CA HIS A 190 2.64 -0.54 25.12
C HIS A 190 3.31 0.80 25.47
N GLY A 191 2.61 1.90 25.28
CA GLY A 191 3.12 3.23 25.59
C GLY A 191 2.02 4.28 25.66
N PRO A 192 2.33 5.48 26.19
CA PRO A 192 1.44 6.63 26.05
C PRO A 192 1.28 7.02 24.58
N SER A 193 0.14 7.63 24.21
CA SER A 193 0.00 8.29 22.90
C SER A 193 1.13 9.31 22.74
N THR A 194 1.96 9.09 21.74
CA THR A 194 2.95 10.05 21.25
C THR A 194 2.70 10.24 19.77
N ILE A 195 3.17 11.35 19.20
CA ILE A 195 3.05 11.62 17.74
C ILE A 195 3.56 10.43 16.91
N VAL A 196 4.66 9.83 17.36
CA VAL A 196 5.26 8.64 16.75
C VAL A 196 4.31 7.44 16.81
N TRP A 197 3.79 7.12 18.00
CA TRP A 197 2.92 5.97 18.18
C TRP A 197 1.60 6.15 17.41
N ASP A 198 1.01 7.35 17.46
CA ASP A 198 -0.19 7.71 16.69
C ASP A 198 0.04 7.51 15.19
N SER A 199 1.21 7.93 14.68
CA SER A 199 1.59 7.74 13.28
C SER A 199 1.74 6.26 12.92
N ARG A 200 2.34 5.45 13.79
CA ARG A 200 2.47 4.00 13.59
C ARG A 200 1.11 3.33 13.50
N VAL A 201 0.17 3.74 14.34
CA VAL A 201 -1.22 3.26 14.32
C VAL A 201 -1.90 3.61 13.00
N ILE A 202 -1.75 4.84 12.50
CA ILE A 202 -2.31 5.26 11.20
C ILE A 202 -1.71 4.42 10.06
N VAL A 203 -0.39 4.25 10.03
CA VAL A 203 0.29 3.44 9.00
C VAL A 203 -0.22 1.99 9.02
N ALA A 204 -0.29 1.37 10.20
CA ALA A 204 -0.80 0.00 10.35
C ALA A 204 -2.26 -0.12 9.89
N ALA A 205 -3.11 0.85 10.26
CA ALA A 205 -4.51 0.89 9.85
C ALA A 205 -4.65 1.02 8.33
N GLN A 206 -3.94 1.97 7.69
CA GLN A 206 -3.97 2.16 6.24
C GLN A 206 -3.52 0.91 5.48
N TYR A 207 -2.47 0.25 5.98
CA TYR A 207 -1.97 -0.96 5.34
C TYR A 207 -3.00 -2.10 5.39
N LEU A 208 -3.70 -2.28 6.51
CA LEU A 208 -4.77 -3.28 6.65
C LEU A 208 -6.04 -2.95 5.86
N VAL A 209 -6.42 -1.68 5.78
CA VAL A 209 -7.54 -1.25 4.93
C VAL A 209 -7.27 -1.59 3.46
N MET A 210 -6.04 -1.38 2.99
CA MET A 210 -5.68 -1.59 1.59
C MET A 210 -5.38 -3.06 1.26
N ASN A 211 -4.72 -3.78 2.16
CA ASN A 211 -4.11 -5.09 1.89
C ASN A 211 -4.55 -6.20 2.87
N GLY A 212 -5.57 -5.97 3.68
CA GLY A 212 -5.99 -6.87 4.77
C GLY A 212 -6.28 -8.31 4.33
N SER A 213 -6.92 -8.51 3.17
CA SER A 213 -7.19 -9.84 2.63
C SER A 213 -5.89 -10.60 2.33
N ARG A 214 -4.96 -9.95 1.62
CA ARG A 214 -3.65 -10.52 1.28
C ARG A 214 -2.84 -10.84 2.52
N ILE A 215 -2.76 -9.92 3.48
CA ILE A 215 -2.04 -10.13 4.75
C ILE A 215 -2.60 -11.34 5.49
N ARG A 216 -3.93 -11.43 5.58
CA ARG A 216 -4.61 -12.56 6.21
C ARG A 216 -4.29 -13.86 5.49
N GLU A 217 -4.40 -13.91 4.17
CA GLU A 217 -4.05 -15.11 3.41
C GLU A 217 -2.60 -15.55 3.64
N GLU A 218 -1.66 -14.61 3.63
CA GLU A 218 -0.25 -14.94 3.77
C GLU A 218 0.09 -15.37 5.21
N LEU A 219 -0.46 -14.71 6.24
CA LEU A 219 -0.33 -15.13 7.64
C LEU A 219 -0.79 -16.59 7.85
N PHE A 220 -1.78 -17.04 7.09
CA PHE A 220 -2.32 -18.38 7.22
C PHE A 220 -1.51 -19.38 6.36
N LYS A 221 -1.11 -19.00 5.13
CA LYS A 221 -0.29 -19.82 4.21
C LYS A 221 1.12 -20.08 4.74
N GLU A 222 1.80 -19.09 5.33
CA GLU A 222 3.16 -19.26 5.85
C GLU A 222 3.25 -20.22 7.04
N ASN A 223 2.21 -20.23 7.87
CA ASN A 223 2.14 -21.09 9.06
C ASN A 223 1.81 -22.55 8.73
N GLU A 224 1.17 -22.82 7.59
CA GLU A 224 1.00 -24.19 7.07
C GLU A 224 2.32 -24.80 6.59
N LYS A 225 3.17 -24.01 5.92
CA LYS A 225 4.46 -24.48 5.37
C LYS A 225 5.51 -24.82 6.43
N LYS A 226 5.47 -24.16 7.59
CA LYS A 226 6.47 -24.32 8.66
C LYS A 226 6.20 -25.50 9.60
N GLY A 227 5.12 -26.27 9.38
CA GLY A 227 4.76 -27.44 10.21
C GLY A 227 4.40 -27.11 11.67
N ASN A 228 4.46 -25.82 12.05
CA ASN A 228 4.12 -25.27 13.35
C ASN A 228 3.01 -24.24 13.16
N CYS A 229 1.80 -24.67 13.56
CA CYS A 229 0.67 -23.88 14.02
C CYS A 229 0.10 -22.79 13.10
N LYS A 230 -0.88 -23.18 12.26
CA LYS A 230 -2.01 -22.33 11.83
C LYS A 230 -2.54 -21.40 12.96
N LEU A 231 -2.49 -21.90 14.20
CA LEU A 231 -2.82 -21.16 15.42
C LEU A 231 -2.03 -19.85 15.60
N ILE A 232 -0.78 -19.73 15.14
CA ILE A 232 0.02 -18.50 15.34
C ILE A 232 -0.51 -17.34 14.47
N GLY A 233 -0.85 -17.61 13.22
CA GLY A 233 -1.41 -16.60 12.30
C GLY A 233 -2.80 -16.15 12.75
N GLU A 234 -3.64 -17.11 13.15
CA GLU A 234 -4.96 -16.83 13.73
C GLU A 234 -4.85 -16.01 15.02
N GLU A 235 -4.01 -16.42 15.97
CA GLU A 235 -3.79 -15.71 17.23
C GLU A 235 -3.27 -14.29 16.99
N LEU A 236 -2.36 -14.11 16.04
CA LEU A 236 -1.81 -12.80 15.70
C LEU A 236 -2.88 -11.89 15.10
N TRP A 237 -3.64 -12.41 14.13
CA TRP A 237 -4.74 -11.67 13.51
C TRP A 237 -5.78 -11.23 14.56
N HIS A 238 -6.24 -12.15 15.41
CA HIS A 238 -7.19 -11.84 16.48
C HIS A 238 -6.63 -10.82 17.48
N ARG A 239 -5.35 -10.92 17.83
CA ARG A 239 -4.68 -9.95 18.71
C ARG A 239 -4.69 -8.56 18.11
N TRP A 240 -4.32 -8.44 16.84
CA TRP A 240 -4.34 -7.17 16.11
C TRP A 240 -5.76 -6.59 16.00
N THR A 241 -6.75 -7.41 15.64
CA THR A 241 -8.16 -6.99 15.58
C THR A 241 -8.64 -6.46 16.92
N LYS A 242 -8.35 -7.19 18.01
CA LYS A 242 -8.69 -6.76 19.37
C LYS A 242 -8.00 -5.45 19.72
N ARG A 243 -6.74 -5.28 19.32
CA ARG A 243 -5.97 -4.08 19.64
C ARG A 243 -6.52 -2.84 18.95
N PHE A 244 -6.91 -2.93 17.68
CA PHE A 244 -7.59 -1.82 17.01
C PHE A 244 -8.91 -1.45 17.67
N MET A 245 -9.71 -2.43 18.12
CA MET A 245 -10.92 -2.15 18.89
C MET A 245 -10.59 -1.36 20.17
N GLU A 246 -9.59 -1.80 20.94
CA GLU A 246 -9.14 -1.11 22.16
C GLU A 246 -8.61 0.31 21.90
N ILE A 247 -7.96 0.54 20.76
CA ILE A 247 -7.49 1.87 20.36
C ILE A 247 -8.69 2.75 19.96
N SER A 248 -9.64 2.22 19.20
CA SER A 248 -10.85 2.98 18.82
C SER A 248 -11.64 3.46 20.05
N ASP A 249 -11.75 2.62 21.08
CA ASP A 249 -12.56 2.91 22.27
C ASP A 249 -11.92 3.94 23.22
N GLN A 250 -10.66 4.30 23.00
CA GLN A 250 -9.96 5.29 23.82
C GLN A 250 -10.38 6.71 23.45
N ALA A 251 -11.05 7.40 24.38
CA ALA A 251 -11.51 8.78 24.23
C ALA A 251 -10.39 9.84 24.06
N GLN A 252 -9.13 9.42 24.11
CA GLN A 252 -7.93 10.28 24.13
C GLN A 252 -7.39 10.58 22.72
N HIS A 253 -7.77 9.78 21.73
CA HIS A 253 -7.22 9.89 20.38
C HIS A 253 -7.93 10.96 19.54
N THR A 254 -7.23 11.41 18.50
CA THR A 254 -7.81 12.33 17.52
C THR A 254 -8.91 11.61 16.72
N PRO A 255 -9.91 12.35 16.19
CA PRO A 255 -10.96 11.77 15.35
C PRO A 255 -10.40 11.03 14.12
N GLU A 256 -9.25 11.47 13.62
CA GLU A 256 -8.55 10.87 12.49
C GLU A 256 -8.04 9.46 12.81
N ILE A 257 -7.34 9.29 13.94
CA ILE A 257 -6.88 7.98 14.40
C ILE A 257 -8.08 7.06 14.66
N SER A 258 -9.09 7.54 15.40
CA SER A 258 -10.29 6.74 15.66
C SER A 258 -10.98 6.30 14.37
N SER A 259 -11.05 7.16 13.34
CA SER A 259 -11.64 6.81 12.04
C SER A 259 -10.83 5.73 11.33
N ALA A 260 -9.52 5.93 11.19
CA ALA A 260 -8.64 4.98 10.48
C ALA A 260 -8.64 3.60 11.16
N VAL A 261 -8.55 3.59 12.49
CA VAL A 261 -8.58 2.37 13.30
C VAL A 261 -9.90 1.63 13.20
N ASN A 262 -11.03 2.35 13.24
CA ASN A 262 -12.34 1.74 13.06
C ASN A 262 -12.52 1.10 11.69
N GLU A 263 -12.04 1.77 10.64
CA GLU A 263 -12.08 1.23 9.29
C GLU A 263 -11.26 -0.08 9.20
N ALA A 264 -10.02 -0.06 9.69
CA ALA A 264 -9.17 -1.26 9.74
C ALA A 264 -9.82 -2.40 10.55
N TYR A 265 -10.37 -2.11 11.73
CA TYR A 265 -11.09 -3.09 12.55
C TYR A 265 -12.25 -3.73 11.80
N ASN A 266 -13.08 -2.91 11.13
CA ASN A 266 -14.23 -3.41 10.38
C ASN A 266 -13.82 -4.29 9.20
N ILE A 267 -12.76 -3.93 8.47
CA ILE A 267 -12.19 -4.77 7.40
C ILE A 267 -11.71 -6.10 7.98
N MET A 268 -10.93 -6.07 9.06
CA MET A 268 -10.41 -7.30 9.66
C MET A 268 -11.52 -8.24 10.13
N LYS A 269 -12.53 -7.69 10.81
CA LYS A 269 -13.70 -8.43 11.28
C LYS A 269 -14.52 -9.01 10.12
N GLY A 270 -14.71 -8.23 9.05
CA GLY A 270 -15.42 -8.69 7.85
C GLY A 270 -14.74 -9.87 7.17
N LEU A 271 -13.40 -9.87 7.14
CA LEU A 271 -12.63 -10.99 6.58
C LEU A 271 -12.73 -12.28 7.41
N ASP A 272 -12.96 -12.20 8.73
CA ASP A 272 -13.17 -13.37 9.57
C ASP A 272 -14.58 -13.97 9.45
N THR A 273 -15.60 -13.14 9.23
CA THR A 273 -16.97 -13.63 8.96
C THR A 273 -17.03 -14.39 7.64
N LEU A 274 -16.38 -13.88 6.58
CA LEU A 274 -16.41 -14.51 5.25
C LEU A 274 -15.81 -15.93 5.25
N VAL A 275 -14.79 -16.20 6.06
CA VAL A 275 -14.20 -17.53 6.18
C VAL A 275 -15.06 -18.48 7.01
N SER A 276 -15.75 -17.95 8.03
CA SER A 276 -16.67 -18.78 8.83
C SER A 276 -17.83 -19.28 7.96
N ASP A 277 -18.39 -18.39 7.13
CA ASP A 277 -19.51 -18.72 6.23
C ASP A 277 -19.07 -19.70 5.12
N ALA A 278 -17.89 -19.51 4.52
CA ALA A 278 -17.37 -20.42 3.49
C ALA A 278 -17.10 -21.84 4.03
N VAL A 279 -16.61 -21.97 5.28
CA VAL A 279 -16.39 -23.27 5.93
C VAL A 279 -17.72 -23.95 6.29
N GLU A 280 -18.78 -23.18 6.57
CA GLU A 280 -20.11 -23.73 6.79
C GLU A 280 -20.76 -24.22 5.48
N GLU A 281 -20.63 -23.48 4.38
CA GLU A 281 -21.11 -23.90 3.05
C GLU A 281 -20.42 -25.19 2.57
N GLU A 282 -19.09 -25.28 2.69
CA GLU A 282 -18.32 -26.47 2.28
C GLU A 282 -18.67 -27.72 3.12
N LYS A 283 -18.99 -27.54 4.42
CA LYS A 283 -19.47 -28.63 5.28
C LYS A 283 -20.89 -29.08 4.94
N VAL A 284 -21.75 -28.16 4.52
CA VAL A 284 -23.11 -28.49 4.09
C VAL A 284 -23.07 -29.31 2.80
N ASP A 285 -22.25 -28.91 1.82
CA ASP A 285 -22.09 -29.62 0.55
C ASP A 285 -21.54 -31.04 0.72
N LEU A 286 -20.49 -31.21 1.54
CA LEU A 286 -19.97 -32.55 1.87
C LEU A 286 -21.00 -33.42 2.61
N SER A 287 -21.82 -32.83 3.48
CA SER A 287 -22.88 -33.58 4.19
C SER A 287 -24.03 -34.01 3.29
N THR A 288 -24.34 -33.24 2.24
CA THR A 288 -25.37 -33.60 1.25
C THR A 288 -24.91 -34.69 0.30
N ASP A 289 -23.62 -34.71 -0.05
CA ASP A 289 -23.04 -35.74 -0.92
C ASP A 289 -22.93 -37.09 -0.21
N ASP A 290 -22.50 -37.10 1.06
CA ASP A 290 -22.49 -38.33 1.89
C ASP A 290 -23.89 -38.89 2.13
N ARG A 291 -24.91 -38.01 2.24
CA ARG A 291 -26.30 -38.42 2.43
C ARG A 291 -26.92 -38.99 1.15
N ALA A 292 -26.55 -38.44 -0.01
CA ALA A 292 -26.94 -38.99 -1.31
C ALA A 292 -26.31 -40.36 -1.59
N GLN A 293 -25.05 -40.57 -1.16
CA GLN A 293 -24.39 -41.88 -1.30
C GLN A 293 -25.00 -42.94 -0.38
N LEU A 294 -25.41 -42.58 0.84
CA LEU A 294 -26.10 -43.48 1.76
C LEU A 294 -27.50 -43.88 1.25
N ASP A 295 -28.26 -42.93 0.69
CA ASP A 295 -29.59 -43.21 0.11
C ASP A 295 -29.50 -44.09 -1.16
N GLU A 296 -28.43 -43.98 -1.95
CA GLU A 296 -28.16 -44.84 -3.12
C GLU A 296 -27.78 -46.27 -2.67
N GLU A 297 -26.93 -46.43 -1.64
CA GLU A 297 -26.57 -47.75 -1.10
C GLU A 297 -27.75 -48.47 -0.43
N GLU A 298 -28.67 -47.74 0.20
CA GLU A 298 -29.86 -48.31 0.83
C GLU A 298 -30.88 -48.76 -0.24
N ARG A 299 -31.05 -47.99 -1.33
CA ARG A 299 -31.84 -48.41 -2.50
C ARG A 299 -31.30 -49.66 -3.19
N VAL A 300 -29.98 -49.80 -3.32
CA VAL A 300 -29.37 -50.99 -3.92
C VAL A 300 -29.55 -52.23 -3.03
N LYS A 301 -29.66 -52.07 -1.71
CA LYS A 301 -29.97 -53.17 -0.78
C LYS A 301 -31.44 -53.59 -0.83
N GLU A 302 -32.38 -52.65 -1.00
CA GLU A 302 -33.81 -52.98 -1.14
C GLU A 302 -34.10 -53.73 -2.44
N VAL A 303 -33.52 -53.32 -3.58
CA VAL A 303 -33.72 -53.99 -4.87
C VAL A 303 -33.17 -55.43 -4.88
N ASN A 304 -32.11 -55.71 -4.12
CA ASN A 304 -31.53 -57.06 -4.03
C ASN A 304 -32.31 -58.01 -3.10
N ASN A 305 -33.19 -57.49 -2.23
CA ASN A 305 -34.01 -58.32 -1.34
C ASN A 305 -35.35 -58.76 -1.94
N GLU A 306 -35.75 -58.24 -3.11
CA GLU A 306 -36.98 -58.65 -3.82
C GLU A 306 -36.76 -59.79 -4.85
N VAL A 307 -35.54 -60.33 -4.96
CA VAL A 307 -35.16 -61.36 -5.97
C VAL A 307 -34.92 -62.76 -5.35
N HIS A 308 -35.35 -63.00 -4.11
CA HIS A 308 -35.35 -64.32 -3.45
C HIS A 308 -36.72 -64.67 -2.87
#